data_AF-A0A673XF48-F1
#
_entry.id   AF-A0A673XF48-F1
#
_cell.length_a   1.000
_cell.length_b   1.000
_cell.length_c   1.000
_cell.angle_alpha   90.00
_cell.angle_beta   90.00
_cell.angle_gamma   90.00
#
_symmetry.space_group_name_H-M   'P 1'
#
loop_
_entity.id
_entity.type
_entity.pdbx_description
1 polymer ?
#
loop_
_entity_poly.entity_id
_entity_poly.type
_entity_poly.pdbx_seq_one_letter_code
_entity_poly.pdbx_strand_id
1 'polypeptide(L)'
;MAASCGDIQVKEIDKRASGQAFEVILGAPAPDAKGELPLSPPKKKDLSLEEIQRKLEAAEERRKSHEAEVLKHLAVTYGEIRLRVMFSSTAQPNS
;
A
#
# COMPACT_ATOMS: atom_id res chain seq x y z
N MET A 1 27.21 -33.28 -12.57
CA MET A 1 27.07 -34.76 -12.53
C MET A 1 26.32 -35.11 -11.26
N ALA A 2 25.29 -35.94 -11.32
CA ALA A 2 24.57 -36.36 -10.11
C ALA A 2 25.38 -37.43 -9.38
N ALA A 3 25.68 -37.20 -8.10
CA ALA A 3 26.29 -38.19 -7.22
C ALA A 3 25.18 -38.86 -6.40
N SER A 4 25.09 -40.18 -6.42
CA SER A 4 24.14 -40.95 -5.63
C SER A 4 24.88 -41.85 -4.64
N CYS A 5 24.65 -41.63 -3.34
CA CYS A 5 25.03 -42.57 -2.28
C CYS A 5 23.74 -43.03 -1.62
N GLY A 6 23.26 -44.24 -1.96
CA GLY A 6 22.08 -44.88 -1.37
C GLY A 6 20.81 -44.02 -1.41
N ASP A 7 20.57 -43.27 -0.33
CA ASP A 7 19.37 -42.45 -0.10
C ASP A 7 19.57 -40.95 -0.39
N ILE A 8 20.79 -40.51 -0.73
CA ILE A 8 21.13 -39.09 -0.93
C ILE A 8 21.34 -38.81 -2.42
N GLN A 9 20.52 -37.91 -2.98
CA GLN A 9 20.68 -37.34 -4.31
C GLN A 9 21.04 -35.86 -4.22
N VAL A 10 22.10 -35.45 -4.93
CA VAL A 10 22.52 -34.04 -5.00
C VAL A 10 22.31 -33.52 -6.42
N LYS A 11 21.50 -32.47 -6.54
CA LYS A 11 21.26 -31.75 -7.80
C LYS A 11 21.95 -30.39 -7.76
N GLU A 12 23.00 -30.25 -8.55
CA GLU A 12 23.69 -28.96 -8.69
C GLU A 12 22.76 -27.94 -9.37
N ILE A 13 22.67 -26.74 -8.78
CA ILE A 13 21.85 -25.64 -9.32
C ILE A 13 22.76 -24.66 -10.05
N ASP A 14 23.76 -24.12 -9.35
CA ASP A 14 24.61 -23.07 -9.89
C ASP A 14 25.99 -23.06 -9.26
N LYS A 15 26.98 -22.65 -10.04
CA LYS A 15 28.35 -22.39 -9.59
C LYS A 15 28.76 -21.01 -10.06
N ARG A 16 29.08 -20.14 -9.10
CA ARG A 16 29.54 -18.77 -9.34
C ARG A 16 30.85 -18.54 -8.60
N ALA A 17 31.58 -17.48 -8.94
CA ALA A 17 32.85 -17.15 -8.30
C ALA A 17 32.74 -17.02 -6.76
N SER A 18 31.55 -16.63 -6.25
CA SER A 18 31.28 -16.52 -4.81
C SER A 18 30.78 -17.79 -4.14
N GLY A 19 30.67 -18.92 -4.85
CA GLY A 19 30.32 -20.21 -4.26
C GLY A 19 29.46 -21.12 -5.14
N GLN A 20 28.95 -22.17 -4.52
CA GLN A 20 28.16 -23.21 -5.18
C GLN A 20 26.80 -23.38 -4.50
N ALA A 21 25.75 -23.53 -5.31
CA ALA A 21 24.40 -23.84 -4.89
C ALA A 21 24.00 -25.24 -5.41
N PHE A 22 23.38 -26.03 -4.55
CA PHE A 22 22.87 -27.36 -4.86
C PHE A 22 21.66 -27.69 -3.98
N GLU A 23 20.80 -28.56 -4.49
CA GLU A 23 19.68 -29.16 -3.78
C GLU A 23 20.08 -30.56 -3.32
N VAL A 24 19.80 -30.88 -2.05
CA VAL A 24 20.01 -32.23 -1.50
C VAL A 24 18.65 -32.85 -1.25
N ILE A 25 18.43 -34.02 -1.84
CA ILE A 25 17.18 -34.76 -1.80
C ILE A 25 17.48 -36.07 -1.06
N LEU A 26 16.91 -36.23 0.13
CA LEU A 26 17.12 -37.37 1.03
C LEU A 26 16.03 -38.46 0.91
N GLY A 27 15.08 -38.27 -0.01
CA GLY A 27 13.96 -39.19 -0.25
C GLY A 27 13.18 -38.77 -1.50
N ALA A 28 12.49 -39.71 -2.15
CA ALA A 28 11.67 -39.38 -3.32
C ALA A 28 10.63 -38.31 -2.94
N PRO A 29 10.45 -37.26 -3.77
CA PRO A 29 9.42 -36.26 -3.49
C PRO A 29 8.07 -36.97 -3.40
N ALA A 30 7.36 -36.76 -2.29
CA ALA A 30 6.01 -37.30 -2.16
C ALA A 30 5.16 -36.78 -3.34
N PRO A 31 4.33 -37.64 -3.99
CA PRO A 31 3.65 -37.29 -5.24
C PRO A 31 2.74 -36.05 -5.16
N ASP A 32 2.37 -35.62 -3.96
CA ASP A 32 1.52 -34.45 -3.69
C ASP A 32 2.21 -33.29 -2.95
N ALA A 33 3.53 -33.32 -2.76
CA ALA A 33 4.26 -32.22 -2.11
C ALA A 33 4.44 -30.96 -2.98
N LYS A 34 3.72 -30.86 -4.11
CA LYS A 34 3.38 -29.56 -4.69
C LYS A 34 2.21 -28.97 -3.89
N GLY A 35 2.45 -28.79 -2.60
CA GLY A 35 1.68 -27.86 -1.81
C GLY A 35 1.85 -26.52 -2.49
N GLU A 36 0.86 -26.17 -3.31
CA GLU A 36 0.61 -24.84 -3.80
C GLU A 36 0.39 -23.97 -2.57
N LEU A 37 1.49 -23.61 -1.93
CA LEU A 37 1.54 -22.56 -0.95
C LEU A 37 0.90 -21.37 -1.65
N PRO A 38 -0.27 -20.86 -1.22
CA PRO A 38 -0.84 -19.66 -1.80
C PRO A 38 -0.06 -18.45 -1.23
N LEU A 39 1.26 -18.49 -1.34
CA LEU A 39 2.17 -17.45 -0.89
C LEU A 39 2.51 -16.48 -2.03
N SER A 40 1.98 -16.72 -3.23
CA SER A 40 1.95 -15.70 -4.26
C SER A 40 0.71 -14.86 -4.05
N PRO A 41 0.83 -13.54 -3.81
CA PRO A 41 -0.31 -12.65 -3.94
C PRO A 41 -1.00 -12.96 -5.28
N PRO A 42 -2.34 -13.04 -5.32
CA PRO A 42 -3.05 -13.33 -6.56
C PRO A 42 -2.53 -12.39 -7.64
N LYS A 43 -2.17 -12.93 -8.81
CA LYS A 43 -1.61 -12.17 -9.93
C LYS A 43 -2.45 -10.90 -10.09
N LYS A 44 -1.89 -9.76 -9.67
CA LYS A 44 -2.59 -8.48 -9.73
C LYS A 44 -2.89 -8.28 -11.21
N LYS A 45 -4.15 -8.02 -11.56
CA LYS A 45 -4.50 -7.53 -12.90
C LYS A 45 -3.56 -6.34 -13.16
N ASP A 46 -2.82 -6.39 -14.27
CA ASP A 46 -1.88 -5.34 -14.63
C ASP A 46 -2.66 -4.03 -14.74
N LEU A 47 -2.62 -3.21 -13.68
CA LEU A 47 -3.20 -1.88 -13.71
C LEU A 47 -2.32 -1.04 -14.64
N SER A 48 -2.91 -0.43 -15.66
CA SER A 48 -2.15 0.45 -16.55
C SER A 48 -1.68 1.69 -15.79
N LEU A 49 -0.63 2.35 -16.29
CA LEU A 49 -0.14 3.60 -15.69
C LEU A 49 -1.27 4.65 -15.62
N GLU A 50 -2.13 4.71 -16.63
CA GLU A 50 -3.27 5.62 -16.69
C GLU A 50 -4.32 5.29 -15.62
N GLU A 51 -4.56 4.01 -15.33
CA GLU A 51 -5.50 3.60 -14.27
C GLU A 51 -4.97 3.91 -12.87
N ILE A 52 -3.66 3.76 -12.66
CA ILE A 52 -2.99 4.16 -11.42
C ILE A 52 -3.12 5.69 -11.24
N GLN A 53 -2.78 6.44 -12.29
CA GLN A 53 -2.83 7.91 -12.27
C GLN A 53 -4.25 8.42 -11.97
N ARG A 54 -5.27 7.88 -12.65
CA ARG A 54 -6.68 8.22 -12.39
C ARG A 54 -7.09 7.96 -10.95
N LYS A 55 -6.64 6.86 -10.34
CA LYS A 55 -6.96 6.55 -8.93
C LYS A 55 -6.27 7.51 -7.96
N LEU A 56 -5.04 7.93 -8.25
CA LEU A 56 -4.31 8.91 -7.45
C LEU A 56 -4.98 10.28 -7.53
N GLU A 57 -5.34 10.74 -8.73
CA GLU A 57 -6.03 12.01 -8.94
C GLU A 57 -7.39 12.05 -8.24
N ALA A 58 -8.18 10.97 -8.34
CA ALA A 58 -9.46 10.89 -7.64
C ALA A 58 -9.32 10.91 -6.11
N ALA A 59 -8.22 10.38 -5.56
CA ALA A 59 -7.93 10.49 -4.14
C ALA A 59 -7.52 11.92 -3.75
N GLU A 60 -6.72 12.57 -4.59
CA GLU A 60 -6.28 13.95 -4.37
C GLU A 60 -7.46 14.95 -4.44
N GLU A 61 -8.35 14.79 -5.41
CA GLU A 61 -9.55 15.63 -5.53
C GLU A 61 -10.45 15.53 -4.30
N ARG A 62 -10.67 14.30 -3.78
CA ARG A 62 -11.43 14.11 -2.54
C ARG A 62 -10.77 14.81 -1.34
N ARG A 63 -9.43 14.77 -1.25
CA ARG A 63 -8.70 15.48 -0.20
C ARG A 63 -8.90 16.99 -0.33
N LYS A 64 -8.70 17.55 -1.52
CA LYS A 64 -8.84 19.00 -1.78
C LYS A 64 -10.27 19.48 -1.54
N SER A 65 -11.26 18.73 -2.00
CA SER A 65 -12.68 19.06 -1.79
C SER A 65 -13.02 19.12 -0.31
N HIS A 66 -12.56 18.16 0.49
CA HIS A 66 -12.78 18.17 1.93
C HIS A 66 -12.11 19.36 2.61
N GLU A 67 -10.85 19.66 2.25
CA GLU A 67 -10.13 20.83 2.78
C GLU A 67 -10.85 22.15 2.45
N ALA A 68 -11.33 22.30 1.22
CA ALA A 68 -12.08 23.48 0.80
C ALA A 68 -13.40 23.64 1.56
N GLU A 69 -14.11 22.55 1.83
CA GLU A 69 -15.34 22.58 2.64
C GLU A 69 -15.06 23.01 4.08
N VAL A 70 -14.01 22.47 4.70
CA VAL A 70 -13.57 22.86 6.05
C VAL A 70 -13.22 24.35 6.09
N LEU A 71 -12.44 24.85 5.13
CA LEU A 71 -12.07 26.26 5.04
C LEU A 71 -13.29 27.17 4.85
N LYS A 72 -14.26 26.75 4.03
CA LYS A 72 -15.52 27.49 3.86
C LYS A 72 -16.30 27.59 5.18
N HIS A 73 -16.43 26.48 5.91
CA HIS A 73 -17.16 26.45 7.17
C HIS A 73 -16.49 27.34 8.23
N LEU A 74 -15.16 27.30 8.29
CA LEU A 74 -14.36 28.16 9.15
C LEU A 74 -14.56 29.64 8.79
N ALA A 75 -14.49 30.01 7.51
CA ALA A 75 -14.68 31.39 7.06
C ALA A 75 -16.07 31.93 7.46
N VAL A 76 -17.12 31.12 7.31
CA VAL A 76 -18.48 31.46 7.77
C VAL A 76 -18.51 31.68 9.28
N THR A 77 -17.97 30.72 10.05
CA THR A 77 -17.96 30.78 11.52
C THR A 77 -17.22 32.02 12.03
N TYR A 78 -16.03 32.32 11.48
CA TYR A 78 -15.28 33.51 11.85
C TYR A 78 -16.01 34.80 11.48
N GLY A 79 -16.68 34.82 10.32
CA GLY A 79 -17.51 35.94 9.89
C GLY A 79 -18.66 36.21 10.86
N GLU A 80 -19.39 35.16 11.25
CA GLU A 80 -20.49 35.24 12.21
C GLU A 80 -20.03 35.71 13.59
N ILE A 81 -18.94 35.15 14.11
CA ILE A 81 -18.34 35.56 15.38
C ILE A 81 -17.95 37.04 15.31
N ARG A 82 -17.29 37.46 14.22
CA ARG A 82 -16.87 38.84 14.03
C ARG A 82 -18.06 39.79 13.98
N LEU A 83 -19.11 39.46 13.23
CA LEU A 83 -20.35 40.25 13.18
C LEU A 83 -20.95 40.37 14.58
N ARG A 84 -21.12 39.25 15.30
CA ARG A 84 -21.66 39.25 16.66
C ARG A 84 -20.89 40.18 17.60
N VAL A 85 -19.56 40.08 17.61
CA VAL A 85 -18.69 40.93 18.45
C VAL A 85 -18.84 42.41 18.11
N MET A 86 -18.89 42.76 16.83
CA MET A 86 -19.06 44.14 16.39
C MET A 86 -20.42 44.71 16.85
N PHE A 87 -21.52 43.96 16.68
CA PHE A 87 -22.85 44.40 17.07
C PHE A 87 -23.02 44.49 18.60
N SER A 88 -22.44 43.58 19.38
CA SER A 88 -22.49 43.66 20.85
C SER A 88 -21.68 44.83 21.40
N SER A 89 -20.57 45.19 20.75
CA SER A 89 -19.74 46.32 21.14
C SER A 89 -20.45 47.67 20.89
N THR A 90 -21.26 47.75 19.84
CA THR A 90 -22.06 48.95 19.54
C THR A 90 -23.34 49.08 20.38
N ALA A 91 -23.70 48.07 21.18
CA ALA A 91 -24.95 48.02 21.95
C ALA A 91 -24.83 48.53 23.40
N GLN A 92 -23.75 49.23 23.75
CA GLN A 92 -23.65 49.98 25.01
C GLN A 92 -23.69 51.49 24.75
N PRO A 93 -24.88 52.10 24.70
CA PRO A 93 -25.06 53.50 25.09
C PRO A 93 -25.87 53.59 26.39
N ASN A 94 -25.42 54.51 27.26
CA ASN A 94 -26.03 54.99 28.50
C ASN A 94 -25.78 54.21 29.80
N SER A 95 -24.78 54.69 30.54
CA SER A 95 -24.97 55.08 31.95
C SER A 95 -24.87 56.60 32.05
#